data_AF-A0A509L5N1-F1
#
_entry.id   AF-A0A509L5N1-F1
#
_cell.length_a   1.000
_cell.length_b   1.000
_cell.length_c   1.000
_cell.angle_alpha   90.00
_cell.angle_beta   90.00
_cell.angle_gamma   90.00
#
_symmetry.space_group_name_H-M   'P 1'
#
loop_
_entity.id
_entity.type
_entity.pdbx_description
1 polymer ?
#
loop_
_entity_poly.entity_id
_entity_poly.type
_entity_poly.pdbx_seq_one_letter_code
_entity_poly.pdbx_strand_id
1 'polypeptide(L)'
;SCELPIAEGADINIGFFGVDTSRQILIQALTDKGGRLLEDLDLAAAEEPASRRKEIDRLISERTAFRDNMFAEVGDKIGSIDKLSAYLAGCVNCYNCRVACPVCYCRECVFVTDVFDHEPSQYLRWARKKGAVKMPTDTLLYHITRLAHISTACVGCGQCTNACPNDIPVMPLFRTIAHKTQQAFDYEAGRSLEEKMPLSEFKEDEFTEIVGLNN
;
A
#
# COMPACT_ATOMS: atom_id res chain seq x y z
N SER A 1 -10.29 1.06 0.96
CA SER A 1 -10.73 1.19 2.36
C SER A 1 -9.80 0.38 3.26
N CYS A 2 -9.90 0.41 4.59
CA CYS A 2 -9.09 -0.45 5.49
C CYS A 2 -9.89 -1.70 5.90
N GLU A 3 -9.46 -2.88 5.47
CA GLU A 3 -10.15 -4.16 5.66
C GLU A 3 -9.88 -4.77 7.05
N LEU A 4 -8.95 -4.19 7.81
CA LEU A 4 -8.58 -4.57 9.18
C LEU A 4 -9.02 -3.48 10.18
N PRO A 5 -10.33 -3.35 10.46
CA PRO A 5 -10.83 -2.29 11.36
C PRO A 5 -10.52 -2.54 12.84
N ILE A 6 -9.99 -3.71 13.19
CA ILE A 6 -9.63 -4.11 14.56
C ILE A 6 -8.11 -4.23 14.63
N ALA A 7 -7.51 -3.59 15.64
CA ALA A 7 -6.07 -3.71 15.86
C ALA A 7 -5.80 -4.99 16.67
N GLU A 8 -5.18 -5.98 16.05
CA GLU A 8 -4.89 -7.27 16.71
C GLU A 8 -3.56 -7.24 17.49
N GLY A 9 -2.64 -6.35 17.13
CA GLY A 9 -1.32 -6.23 17.76
C GLY A 9 -1.22 -5.19 18.88
N ALA A 10 -2.34 -4.65 19.36
CA ALA A 10 -2.36 -3.63 20.42
C ALA A 10 -2.57 -4.27 21.80
N ASP A 11 -2.02 -3.67 22.88
CA ASP A 11 -2.32 -4.13 24.25
C ASP A 11 -3.79 -3.85 24.64
N ILE A 12 -4.34 -2.74 24.14
CA ILE A 12 -5.70 -2.28 24.39
C ILE A 12 -6.39 -1.88 23.08
N ASN A 13 -7.64 -2.30 22.94
CA ASN A 13 -8.55 -1.84 21.90
C ASN A 13 -9.65 -0.95 22.46
N ILE A 14 -9.92 0.15 21.79
CA ILE A 14 -11.10 0.99 22.01
C ILE A 14 -12.08 0.70 20.88
N GLY A 15 -13.13 -0.04 21.20
CA GLY A 15 -14.13 -0.54 20.25
C GLY A 15 -15.27 0.45 20.06
N PHE A 16 -15.34 1.08 18.88
CA PHE A 16 -16.45 1.97 18.49
C PHE A 16 -17.52 1.31 17.61
N PHE A 17 -17.19 0.20 16.94
CA PHE A 17 -18.12 -0.44 16.00
C PHE A 17 -19.14 -1.34 16.71
N GLY A 18 -20.41 -1.24 16.34
CA GLY A 18 -21.47 -2.09 16.89
C GLY A 18 -21.72 -1.93 18.40
N VAL A 19 -21.30 -0.80 18.96
CA VAL A 19 -21.59 -0.36 20.33
C VAL A 19 -22.35 0.98 20.29
N ASP A 20 -23.23 1.20 21.27
CA ASP A 20 -23.89 2.50 21.44
C ASP A 20 -22.95 3.46 22.19
N THR A 21 -22.17 4.24 21.44
CA THR A 21 -21.18 5.18 21.97
C THR A 21 -21.79 6.33 22.77
N SER A 22 -23.11 6.53 22.72
CA SER A 22 -23.79 7.52 23.57
C SER A 22 -23.96 7.03 25.01
N ARG A 23 -23.85 5.71 25.23
CA ARG A 23 -24.06 5.07 26.54
C ARG A 23 -22.80 4.43 27.09
N GLN A 24 -21.97 3.85 26.23
CA GLN A 24 -20.78 3.10 26.65
C GLN A 24 -19.69 3.11 25.58
N ILE A 25 -18.44 2.95 26.02
CA ILE A 25 -17.29 2.72 25.16
C ILE A 25 -16.72 1.36 25.52
N LEU A 26 -16.56 0.49 24.54
CA LEU A 26 -15.96 -0.82 24.77
C LEU A 26 -14.43 -0.66 24.84
N ILE A 27 -13.84 -1.15 25.92
CA ILE A 27 -12.39 -1.22 26.11
C ILE A 27 -12.02 -2.69 26.31
N GLN A 28 -11.12 -3.21 25.49
CA GLN A 28 -10.70 -4.62 25.52
C GLN A 28 -9.20 -4.69 25.74
N ALA A 29 -8.76 -5.52 26.69
CA ALA A 29 -7.38 -5.94 26.80
C ALA A 29 -7.13 -7.13 25.86
N LEU A 30 -6.07 -7.06 25.06
CA LEU A 30 -5.65 -8.17 24.20
C LEU A 30 -4.41 -8.91 24.73
N THR A 31 -3.75 -8.32 25.73
CA THR A 31 -2.54 -8.87 26.35
C THR A 31 -2.62 -8.75 27.87
N ASP A 32 -1.77 -9.50 28.59
CA ASP A 32 -1.64 -9.40 30.05
C ASP A 32 -1.21 -8.00 30.53
N LYS A 33 -0.54 -7.22 29.66
CA LYS A 33 -0.19 -5.83 29.96
C LYS A 33 -1.43 -4.95 29.88
N GLY A 34 -2.25 -5.15 28.86
CA GLY A 34 -3.55 -4.49 28.75
C GLY A 34 -4.46 -4.82 29.93
N GLY A 35 -4.50 -6.09 30.36
CA GLY A 35 -5.32 -6.54 31.49
C GLY A 35 -4.97 -5.81 32.79
N ARG A 36 -3.68 -5.77 33.13
CA ARG A 36 -3.17 -5.02 34.30
C ARG A 36 -3.53 -3.53 34.25
N LEU A 37 -3.43 -2.91 33.08
CA LEU A 37 -3.81 -1.51 32.92
C LEU A 37 -5.31 -1.29 33.14
N LEU A 38 -6.18 -2.20 32.68
CA LEU A 38 -7.62 -2.08 32.95
C LEU A 38 -7.97 -2.29 34.43
N GLU A 39 -7.23 -3.17 35.13
CA GLU A 39 -7.35 -3.36 36.58
C GLU A 39 -6.92 -2.10 37.35
N ASP A 40 -5.78 -1.50 36.99
CA ASP A 40 -5.28 -0.25 37.60
C ASP A 40 -6.24 0.93 37.38
N LEU A 41 -7.01 0.91 36.28
CA LEU A 41 -8.02 1.92 35.95
C LEU A 41 -9.37 1.68 36.66
N ASP A 42 -9.52 0.58 37.39
CA ASP A 42 -10.74 0.19 38.12
C ASP A 42 -12.00 0.22 37.24
N LEU A 43 -11.87 -0.28 36.00
CA LEU A 43 -12.97 -0.30 35.03
C LEU A 43 -13.91 -1.49 35.29
N ALA A 44 -15.21 -1.23 35.26
CA ALA A 44 -16.21 -2.28 35.41
C ALA A 44 -16.15 -3.29 34.25
N ALA A 45 -16.10 -4.58 34.60
CA ALA A 45 -16.21 -5.65 33.62
C ALA A 45 -17.59 -5.62 32.94
N ALA A 46 -17.60 -5.80 31.62
CA ALA A 46 -18.80 -5.87 30.82
C ALA A 46 -18.65 -6.94 29.73
N GLU A 47 -19.76 -7.54 29.33
CA GLU A 47 -19.78 -8.45 28.18
C GLU A 47 -19.79 -7.67 26.87
N GLU A 48 -19.08 -8.19 25.87
CA GLU A 48 -19.10 -7.62 24.52
C GLU A 48 -20.52 -7.75 23.91
N PRO A 49 -21.10 -6.66 23.37
CA PRO A 49 -22.41 -6.73 22.73
C PRO A 49 -22.41 -7.72 21.54
N ALA A 50 -23.35 -8.67 21.54
CA ALA A 50 -23.47 -9.66 20.46
C ALA A 50 -23.65 -9.05 19.06
N SER A 51 -24.20 -7.83 18.97
CA SER A 51 -24.34 -7.07 17.72
C SER A 51 -23.01 -6.66 17.10
N ARG A 52 -21.93 -6.56 17.89
CA ARG A 52 -20.65 -6.02 17.45
C ARG A 52 -19.99 -6.85 16.38
N ARG A 53 -19.92 -8.18 16.56
CA ARG A 53 -19.32 -9.08 15.57
C ARG A 53 -20.00 -8.95 14.21
N LYS A 54 -21.33 -9.00 14.18
CA LYS A 54 -22.12 -8.82 12.96
C LYS A 54 -21.83 -7.49 12.25
N GLU A 55 -21.67 -6.42 13.02
CA GLU A 55 -21.38 -5.10 12.47
C GLU A 55 -19.95 -4.98 11.93
N ILE A 56 -18.97 -5.59 12.60
CA ILE A 56 -17.59 -5.70 12.11
C ILE A 56 -17.56 -6.51 10.81
N ASP A 57 -18.21 -7.67 10.77
CA ASP A 57 -18.25 -8.54 9.58
C ASP A 57 -18.88 -7.82 8.39
N ARG A 58 -19.96 -7.05 8.63
CA ARG A 58 -20.59 -6.19 7.63
C ARG A 58 -19.60 -5.15 7.11
N LEU A 59 -18.92 -4.44 8.01
CA LEU A 59 -17.93 -3.41 7.66
C LEU A 59 -16.77 -3.99 6.85
N ILE A 60 -16.20 -5.12 7.27
CA ILE A 60 -15.13 -5.80 6.55
C ILE A 60 -15.59 -6.21 5.14
N SER A 61 -16.79 -6.78 5.03
CA SER A 61 -17.39 -7.17 3.74
C SER A 61 -17.55 -5.97 2.80
N GLU A 62 -18.10 -4.87 3.29
CA GLU A 62 -18.28 -3.63 2.49
C GLU A 62 -16.93 -3.03 2.06
N ARG A 63 -15.96 -3.00 2.96
CA ARG A 63 -14.63 -2.44 2.69
C ARG A 63 -13.81 -3.30 1.74
N THR A 64 -13.97 -4.62 1.82
CA THR A 64 -13.39 -5.60 0.88
C THR A 64 -14.01 -5.45 -0.50
N ALA A 65 -15.34 -5.38 -0.60
CA ALA A 65 -16.03 -5.15 -1.88
C ALA A 65 -15.60 -3.81 -2.53
N PHE A 66 -15.46 -2.76 -1.73
CA PHE A 66 -14.92 -1.47 -2.21
C PHE A 66 -13.49 -1.61 -2.76
N ARG A 67 -12.62 -2.32 -2.04
CA ARG A 67 -11.23 -2.57 -2.47
C ARG A 67 -11.21 -3.33 -3.79
N ASP A 68 -12.01 -4.39 -3.91
CA ASP A 68 -12.03 -5.25 -5.09
C ASP A 68 -12.55 -4.51 -6.32
N ASN A 69 -13.59 -3.68 -6.15
CA ASN A 69 -14.07 -2.80 -7.21
C ASN A 69 -12.99 -1.80 -7.64
N MET A 70 -12.29 -1.17 -6.69
CA MET A 70 -11.18 -0.27 -7.00
C MET A 70 -10.05 -1.01 -7.73
N PHE A 71 -9.71 -2.25 -7.34
CA PHE A 71 -8.71 -3.05 -8.04
C PHE A 71 -9.12 -3.37 -9.48
N ALA A 72 -10.38 -3.72 -9.71
CA ALA A 72 -10.92 -3.96 -11.05
C ALA A 72 -10.83 -2.70 -11.92
N GLU A 73 -11.35 -1.56 -11.44
CA GLU A 73 -11.32 -0.28 -12.16
C GLU A 73 -9.91 0.18 -12.49
N VAL A 74 -8.98 0.06 -11.54
CA VAL A 74 -7.58 0.43 -11.74
C VAL A 74 -6.93 -0.54 -12.74
N GLY A 75 -7.18 -1.84 -12.60
CA GLY A 75 -6.68 -2.87 -13.52
C GLY A 75 -7.03 -2.56 -14.98
N ASP A 76 -8.28 -2.19 -15.24
CA ASP A 76 -8.74 -1.79 -16.59
C ASP A 76 -8.03 -0.56 -17.13
N LYS A 77 -7.65 0.38 -16.24
CA LYS A 77 -6.94 1.62 -16.57
C LYS A 77 -5.42 1.45 -16.68
N ILE A 78 -4.84 0.31 -16.30
CA ILE A 78 -3.38 0.10 -16.29
C ILE A 78 -2.93 -1.19 -16.97
N GLY A 79 -3.85 -1.97 -17.56
CA GLY A 79 -3.57 -3.28 -18.15
C GLY A 79 -2.64 -3.29 -19.38
N SER A 80 -2.14 -2.14 -19.83
CA SER A 80 -1.11 -2.04 -20.85
C SER A 80 -0.18 -0.85 -20.57
N ILE A 81 0.98 -0.82 -21.22
CA ILE A 81 1.95 0.27 -21.03
C ILE A 81 1.37 1.63 -21.46
N ASP A 82 0.57 1.66 -22.52
CA ASP A 82 -0.08 2.89 -23.01
C ASP A 82 -1.14 3.39 -22.02
N LYS A 83 -1.92 2.47 -21.47
CA LYS A 83 -2.94 2.78 -20.46
C LYS A 83 -2.30 3.29 -19.16
N LEU A 84 -1.23 2.65 -18.69
CA LEU A 84 -0.44 3.13 -17.56
C LEU A 84 0.18 4.51 -17.84
N SER A 85 0.66 4.74 -19.06
CA SER A 85 1.17 6.04 -19.50
C SER A 85 0.11 7.12 -19.44
N ALA A 86 -1.11 6.82 -19.89
CA ALA A 86 -2.25 7.73 -19.80
C ALA A 86 -2.65 7.98 -18.34
N TYR A 87 -2.68 6.95 -17.51
CA TYR A 87 -2.97 7.06 -16.07
C TYR A 87 -2.00 8.01 -15.34
N LEU A 88 -0.73 8.01 -15.75
CA LEU A 88 0.35 8.81 -15.17
C LEU A 88 0.68 10.07 -16.01
N ALA A 89 -0.17 10.43 -16.98
CA ALA A 89 0.11 11.50 -17.92
C ALA A 89 0.33 12.85 -17.22
N GLY A 90 -0.47 13.14 -16.19
CA GLY A 90 -0.37 14.35 -15.39
C GLY A 90 0.82 14.41 -14.43
N CYS A 91 1.65 13.37 -14.33
CA CYS A 91 2.79 13.38 -13.41
C CYS A 91 3.89 14.30 -13.94
N VAL A 92 4.33 15.22 -13.07
CA VAL A 92 5.38 16.22 -13.33
C VAL A 92 6.69 15.89 -12.63
N ASN A 93 6.89 14.63 -12.23
CA ASN A 93 8.08 14.14 -11.53
C ASN A 93 8.50 15.02 -10.31
N CYS A 94 7.55 15.56 -9.53
CA CYS A 94 7.86 16.36 -8.34
C CYS A 94 8.36 15.54 -7.14
N TYR A 95 8.25 14.21 -7.22
CA TYR A 95 8.69 13.25 -6.20
C TYR A 95 8.05 13.38 -4.79
N ASN A 96 7.06 14.24 -4.58
CA ASN A 96 6.33 14.35 -3.31
C ASN A 96 5.75 13.00 -2.85
N CYS A 97 5.22 12.22 -3.79
CA CYS A 97 4.67 10.90 -3.51
C CYS A 97 5.73 9.89 -3.02
N ARG A 98 7.03 10.13 -3.25
CA ARG A 98 8.16 9.41 -2.65
C ARG A 98 8.41 9.91 -1.24
N VAL A 99 8.55 11.22 -1.06
CA VAL A 99 8.88 11.84 0.24
C VAL A 99 7.83 11.51 1.30
N ALA A 100 6.55 11.51 0.93
CA ALA A 100 5.45 11.19 1.83
C ALA A 100 5.28 9.68 2.12
N CYS A 101 6.03 8.81 1.44
CA CYS A 101 5.85 7.37 1.56
C CYS A 101 6.74 6.81 2.68
N PRO A 102 6.16 6.24 3.76
CA PRO A 102 6.94 5.80 4.93
C PRO A 102 7.87 4.62 4.63
N VAL A 103 7.58 3.84 3.57
CA VAL A 103 8.40 2.69 3.16
C VAL A 103 9.46 3.05 2.11
N CYS A 104 9.52 4.30 1.64
CA CYS A 104 10.60 4.79 0.79
C CYS A 104 11.78 5.28 1.63
N TYR A 105 12.53 4.35 2.25
CA TYR A 105 13.60 4.66 3.21
C TYR A 105 14.99 4.85 2.59
N CYS A 106 15.15 4.71 1.26
CA CYS A 106 16.45 4.90 0.60
C CYS A 106 17.02 6.29 0.89
N ARG A 107 18.27 6.35 1.37
CA ARG A 107 18.98 7.62 1.65
C ARG A 107 19.07 8.50 0.41
N GLU A 108 19.39 7.90 -0.72
CA GLU A 108 19.45 8.54 -2.03
C GLU A 108 18.58 7.78 -3.02
N CYS A 109 17.93 8.51 -3.93
CA CYS A 109 17.14 7.91 -5.00
C CYS A 109 17.76 8.32 -6.33
N VAL A 110 17.99 7.34 -7.21
CA VAL A 110 18.58 7.60 -8.52
C VAL A 110 17.83 8.66 -9.34
N PHE A 111 16.51 8.82 -9.13
CA PHE A 111 15.70 9.85 -9.79
C PHE A 111 15.89 11.28 -9.25
N VAL A 112 16.65 11.47 -8.17
CA VAL A 112 17.06 12.80 -7.68
C VAL A 112 18.55 13.06 -7.91
N THR A 113 19.19 12.24 -8.73
CA THR A 113 20.59 12.38 -9.15
C THR A 113 20.64 12.78 -10.63
N ASP A 114 21.84 13.06 -11.14
CA ASP A 114 22.13 13.42 -12.53
C ASP A 114 22.02 12.25 -13.52
N VAL A 115 21.80 11.02 -13.05
CA VAL A 115 21.69 9.81 -13.89
C VAL A 115 20.59 9.93 -14.97
N PHE A 116 19.55 10.73 -14.71
CA PHE A 116 18.45 10.98 -15.66
C PHE A 116 18.51 12.36 -16.33
N ASP A 117 19.61 13.09 -16.16
CA ASP A 117 19.86 14.33 -16.88
C ASP A 117 20.42 13.99 -18.27
N HIS A 118 19.56 14.06 -19.28
CA HIS A 118 19.96 13.75 -20.65
C HIS A 118 20.51 14.99 -21.35
N GLU A 119 21.45 14.80 -22.27
CA GLU A 119 21.92 15.92 -23.10
C GLU A 119 20.77 16.50 -23.95
N PRO A 120 20.76 17.82 -24.25
CA PRO A 120 19.81 18.43 -25.18
C PRO A 120 19.71 17.72 -26.54
N SER A 121 20.85 17.20 -27.02
CA SER A 121 20.95 16.43 -28.26
C SER A 121 20.06 15.17 -28.24
N GLN A 122 19.92 14.53 -27.08
CA GLN A 122 19.14 13.32 -26.88
C GLN A 122 17.64 13.58 -26.93
N TYR A 123 17.16 14.64 -26.26
CA TYR A 123 15.75 15.03 -26.33
C TYR A 123 15.33 15.35 -27.77
N LEU A 124 16.18 16.05 -28.54
CA LEU A 124 15.93 16.32 -29.95
C LEU A 124 15.90 15.04 -30.80
N ARG A 125 16.79 14.07 -30.55
CA ARG A 125 16.76 12.76 -31.23
C ARG A 125 15.46 12.02 -30.95
N TRP A 126 15.01 12.00 -29.69
CA TRP A 126 13.75 11.35 -29.32
C TRP A 126 12.53 12.04 -29.93
N ALA A 127 12.47 13.38 -29.88
CA ALA A 127 11.39 14.15 -30.49
C ALA A 127 11.33 13.92 -32.01
N ARG A 128 12.47 13.90 -32.71
CA ARG A 128 12.51 13.57 -34.16
C ARG A 128 12.03 12.15 -34.44
N LYS A 129 12.40 11.17 -33.61
CA LYS A 129 12.01 9.76 -33.80
C LYS A 129 10.54 9.50 -33.48
N LYS A 130 10.00 10.16 -32.45
CA LYS A 130 8.66 9.90 -31.90
C LYS A 130 7.62 10.96 -32.27
N GLY A 131 8.02 12.02 -32.96
CA GLY A 131 7.18 13.20 -33.26
C GLY A 131 7.03 14.17 -32.08
N ALA A 132 7.06 13.67 -30.85
CA ALA A 132 7.01 14.45 -29.62
C ALA A 132 7.82 13.78 -28.50
N VAL A 133 8.11 14.55 -27.45
CA VAL A 133 8.69 14.03 -26.19
C VAL A 133 7.87 14.56 -25.02
N LYS A 134 7.44 13.66 -24.13
CA LYS A 134 6.82 14.05 -22.86
C LYS A 134 7.89 14.69 -21.98
N MET A 135 7.58 15.84 -21.40
CA MET A 135 8.42 16.48 -20.38
C MET A 135 7.64 16.59 -19.06
N PRO A 136 8.23 16.22 -17.91
CA PRO A 136 9.55 15.57 -17.77
C PRO A 136 9.56 14.14 -18.34
N THR A 137 10.73 13.65 -18.73
CA THR A 137 10.91 12.27 -19.24
C THR A 137 10.86 11.26 -18.10
N ASP A 138 10.91 9.96 -18.44
CA ASP A 138 11.14 8.87 -17.47
C ASP A 138 10.06 8.69 -16.39
N THR A 139 8.91 9.36 -16.50
CA THR A 139 7.79 9.21 -15.54
C THR A 139 7.41 7.75 -15.33
N LEU A 140 7.24 6.98 -16.41
CA LEU A 140 6.88 5.56 -16.31
C LEU A 140 7.95 4.77 -15.58
N LEU A 141 9.21 4.98 -15.95
CA LEU A 141 10.34 4.29 -15.35
C LEU A 141 10.41 4.59 -13.85
N TYR A 142 10.23 5.85 -13.45
CA TYR A 142 10.12 6.24 -12.05
C TYR A 142 9.04 5.47 -11.29
N HIS A 143 7.81 5.41 -11.81
CA HIS A 143 6.71 4.72 -11.13
C HIS A 143 6.89 3.19 -11.10
N ILE A 144 7.45 2.59 -12.16
CA ILE A 144 7.74 1.15 -12.21
C ILE A 144 8.86 0.79 -11.22
N THR A 145 9.96 1.55 -11.19
CA THR A 145 11.03 1.34 -10.20
C THR A 145 10.50 1.46 -8.78
N ARG A 146 9.64 2.46 -8.51
CA ARG A 146 9.01 2.58 -7.20
C ARG A 146 8.13 1.39 -6.85
N LEU A 147 7.29 0.93 -7.78
CA LEU A 147 6.49 -0.28 -7.59
C LEU A 147 7.37 -1.48 -7.25
N ALA A 148 8.47 -1.68 -7.98
CA ALA A 148 9.40 -2.77 -7.70
C ALA A 148 10.03 -2.69 -6.31
N HIS A 149 10.29 -1.48 -5.80
CA HIS A 149 10.94 -1.31 -4.49
C HIS A 149 9.98 -1.41 -3.29
N ILE A 150 8.69 -1.10 -3.47
CA ILE A 150 7.75 -0.94 -2.33
C ILE A 150 6.55 -1.87 -2.37
N SER A 151 6.31 -2.61 -3.45
CA SER A 151 5.09 -3.41 -3.63
C SER A 151 4.88 -4.42 -2.50
N THR A 152 5.95 -5.02 -1.97
CA THR A 152 5.90 -5.96 -0.84
C THR A 152 5.62 -5.26 0.50
N ALA A 153 5.93 -3.97 0.64
CA ALA A 153 5.74 -3.21 1.89
C ALA A 153 4.53 -2.26 1.87
N CYS A 154 3.83 -2.13 0.74
CA CYS A 154 2.75 -1.18 0.58
C CYS A 154 1.47 -1.65 1.29
N VAL A 155 1.04 -0.89 2.30
CA VAL A 155 -0.22 -1.11 3.03
C VAL A 155 -1.40 -0.28 2.49
N GLY A 156 -1.19 0.50 1.43
CA GLY A 156 -2.24 1.35 0.85
C GLY A 156 -2.63 2.56 1.71
N CYS A 157 -1.70 3.14 2.49
CA CYS A 157 -1.95 4.24 3.43
C CYS A 157 -2.40 5.58 2.80
N GLY A 158 -2.34 5.74 1.48
CA GLY A 158 -2.89 6.92 0.79
C GLY A 158 -1.98 8.14 0.73
N GLN A 159 -0.88 8.19 1.48
CA GLN A 159 -0.02 9.38 1.56
C GLN A 159 0.56 9.81 0.21
N CYS A 160 0.85 8.86 -0.68
CA CYS A 160 1.35 9.16 -2.02
C CYS A 160 0.32 9.87 -2.92
N THR A 161 -0.97 9.57 -2.78
CA THR A 161 -2.05 10.31 -3.46
C THR A 161 -2.25 11.66 -2.80
N ASN A 162 -2.30 11.71 -1.47
CA ASN A 162 -2.52 12.94 -0.71
C ASN A 162 -1.44 14.01 -0.98
N ALA A 163 -0.20 13.56 -1.20
CA ALA A 163 0.92 14.46 -1.50
C ALA A 163 1.03 14.85 -2.99
N CYS A 164 0.18 14.32 -3.88
CA CYS A 164 0.25 14.60 -5.31
C CYS A 164 -0.41 15.95 -5.64
N PRO A 165 0.33 16.94 -6.18
CA PRO A 165 -0.24 18.24 -6.51
C PRO A 165 -1.17 18.22 -7.75
N ASN A 166 -1.21 17.11 -8.49
CA ASN A 166 -1.99 16.95 -9.71
C ASN A 166 -3.10 15.89 -9.57
N ASP A 167 -3.47 15.54 -8.33
CA ASP A 167 -4.57 14.62 -8.00
C ASP A 167 -4.48 13.25 -8.69
N ILE A 168 -3.26 12.78 -8.99
CA ILE A 168 -3.05 11.47 -9.59
C ILE A 168 -3.38 10.41 -8.53
N PRO A 169 -4.24 9.43 -8.83
CA PRO A 169 -4.57 8.36 -7.90
C PRO A 169 -3.43 7.33 -7.76
N VAL A 170 -2.29 7.76 -7.20
CA VAL A 170 -1.08 6.93 -7.04
C VAL A 170 -1.31 5.76 -6.08
N MET A 171 -2.02 5.97 -4.97
CA MET A 171 -2.31 4.90 -4.01
C MET A 171 -3.13 3.76 -4.64
N PRO A 172 -4.27 3.99 -5.33
CA PRO A 172 -4.98 2.93 -6.02
C PRO A 172 -4.08 2.12 -6.97
N LEU A 173 -3.27 2.78 -7.80
CA LEU A 173 -2.27 2.11 -8.65
C LEU A 173 -1.32 1.24 -7.84
N PHE A 174 -0.67 1.81 -6.81
CA PHE A 174 0.34 1.09 -6.03
C PHE A 174 -0.27 -0.05 -5.23
N ARG A 175 -1.46 0.14 -4.68
CA ARG A 175 -2.15 -0.88 -3.89
C ARG A 175 -2.60 -2.06 -4.76
N THR A 176 -3.11 -1.80 -5.97
CA THR A 176 -3.50 -2.86 -6.92
C THR A 176 -2.31 -3.75 -7.29
N ILE A 177 -1.16 -3.14 -7.60
CA ILE A 177 0.04 -3.90 -7.95
C ILE A 177 0.63 -4.59 -6.72
N ALA A 178 0.72 -3.89 -5.59
CA ALA A 178 1.20 -4.43 -4.32
C ALA A 178 0.41 -5.66 -3.89
N HIS A 179 -0.92 -5.65 -4.01
CA HIS A 179 -1.75 -6.80 -3.68
C HIS A 179 -1.35 -8.05 -4.48
N LYS A 180 -1.14 -7.90 -5.80
CA LYS A 180 -0.70 -9.00 -6.66
C LYS A 180 0.71 -9.48 -6.31
N THR A 181 1.63 -8.54 -6.04
CA THR A 181 3.00 -8.91 -5.65
C THR A 181 3.02 -9.63 -4.31
N GLN A 182 2.32 -9.12 -3.31
CA GLN A 182 2.21 -9.73 -1.98
C GLN A 182 1.60 -11.13 -2.04
N GLN A 183 0.54 -11.32 -2.83
CA GLN A 183 -0.05 -12.64 -3.10
C GLN A 183 0.94 -13.63 -3.73
N ALA A 184 1.79 -13.17 -4.66
CA ALA A 184 2.77 -14.04 -5.30
C ALA A 184 3.79 -14.62 -4.29
N PHE A 185 4.07 -13.89 -3.21
CA PHE A 185 4.98 -14.33 -2.14
C PHE A 185 4.26 -14.92 -0.91
N ASP A 186 2.93 -15.10 -0.97
CA ASP A 186 2.08 -15.43 0.19
C ASP A 186 2.35 -14.55 1.42
N TYR A 187 2.59 -13.26 1.16
CA TYR A 187 2.99 -12.26 2.13
C TYR A 187 1.90 -11.22 2.34
N GLU A 188 1.82 -10.64 3.54
CA GLU A 188 0.98 -9.46 3.80
C GLU A 188 1.81 -8.41 4.55
N ALA A 189 1.87 -7.20 3.98
CA ALA A 189 2.68 -6.12 4.54
C ALA A 189 2.25 -5.77 5.97
N GLY A 190 3.13 -6.03 6.93
CA GLY A 190 2.96 -5.64 8.33
C GLY A 190 2.05 -6.55 9.17
N ARG A 191 1.68 -7.75 8.69
CA ARG A 191 0.85 -8.69 9.49
C ARG A 191 1.57 -9.25 10.72
N SER A 192 2.90 -9.38 10.68
CA SER A 192 3.73 -9.91 11.76
C SER A 192 5.09 -9.20 11.77
N LEU A 193 5.67 -9.05 12.97
CA LEU A 193 7.01 -8.49 13.16
C LEU A 193 8.10 -9.56 13.00
N GLU A 194 7.73 -10.82 13.21
CA GLU A 194 8.58 -12.00 13.12
C GLU A 194 8.76 -12.46 11.67
N GLU A 195 7.76 -12.19 10.82
CA GLU A 195 7.82 -12.51 9.41
C GLU A 195 8.71 -11.54 8.64
N LYS A 196 9.72 -12.09 7.96
CA LYS A 196 10.62 -11.31 7.13
C LYS A 196 9.95 -10.91 5.83
N MET A 197 10.26 -9.71 5.37
CA MET A 197 9.78 -9.19 4.09
C MET A 197 10.41 -9.97 2.92
N PRO A 198 9.67 -10.26 1.84
CA PRO A 198 10.26 -10.81 0.62
C PRO A 198 11.46 -10.00 0.12
N LEU A 199 12.45 -10.67 -0.45
CA LEU A 199 13.76 -10.11 -0.87
C LEU A 199 14.70 -9.68 0.29
N SER A 200 14.30 -9.83 1.55
CA SER A 200 15.20 -9.68 2.71
C SER A 200 15.74 -11.00 3.25
N GLU A 201 15.25 -12.12 2.71
CA GLU A 201 15.70 -13.48 3.01
C GLU A 201 15.88 -14.29 1.73
N PHE A 202 16.63 -15.38 1.83
CA PHE A 202 16.82 -16.33 0.75
C PHE A 202 16.01 -17.60 1.05
N LYS A 203 15.21 -18.04 0.07
CA LYS A 203 14.50 -19.31 0.08
C LYS A 203 15.02 -20.13 -1.11
N GLU A 204 15.46 -21.36 -0.83
CA GLU A 204 16.05 -22.23 -1.85
C GLU A 204 15.01 -22.65 -2.89
N ASP A 205 13.81 -23.04 -2.44
CA ASP A 205 12.68 -23.44 -3.28
C ASP A 205 11.65 -22.31 -3.39
N GLU A 206 11.97 -21.23 -4.12
CA GLU A 206 11.05 -20.12 -4.39
C GLU A 206 10.82 -19.95 -5.91
N PHE A 207 9.55 -19.90 -6.33
CA PHE A 207 9.13 -19.77 -7.74
C PHE A 207 9.82 -20.75 -8.70
N THR A 208 9.89 -22.04 -8.34
CA THR A 208 10.53 -23.10 -9.15
C THR A 208 9.96 -23.17 -10.57
N GLU A 209 8.66 -22.85 -10.73
CA GLU A 209 7.95 -22.76 -12.01
C GLU A 209 8.43 -21.61 -12.91
N ILE A 210 9.03 -20.56 -12.34
CA ILE A 210 9.58 -19.41 -13.07
C ILE A 210 11.07 -19.62 -13.37
N VAL A 211 11.82 -20.14 -12.40
CA VAL A 211 13.28 -20.31 -12.52
C VAL A 211 13.68 -21.58 -13.28
N GLY A 212 12.71 -22.41 -13.68
CA GLY A 212 12.95 -23.61 -14.48
C GLY A 212 13.60 -24.76 -13.70
N LEU A 213 13.50 -24.72 -12.37
CA LEU A 213 13.96 -25.78 -11.46
C LEU A 213 12.80 -26.76 -11.20
N ASN A 214 12.26 -27.35 -12.25
CA ASN A 214 11.35 -28.48 -12.10
C ASN A 214 12.20 -29.76 -11.96
N ASN A 215 12.22 -30.33 -10.76
CA ASN A 215 12.70 -31.70 -10.54
C ASN A 215 11.73 -32.72 -11.15
#